data_AF-J9EMR7-F1
#
_entry.id   AF-J9EMR7-F1
#
_cell.length_a   1.000
_cell.length_b   1.000
_cell.length_c   1.000
_cell.angle_alpha   90.00
_cell.angle_beta   90.00
_cell.angle_gamma   90.00
#
_symmetry.space_group_name_H-M   'P 1'
#
loop_
_entity.id
_entity.type
_entity.pdbx_description
1 polymer ?
#
loop_
_entity_poly.entity_id
_entity_poly.type
_entity_poly.pdbx_seq_one_letter_code
_entity_poly.pdbx_strand_id
1 'polypeptide(L)'
;MLCKLAESIMHVMQQNPKLVPEAESKMEFECPLNQDPTELLGVSLEAMRENFPAHISALEVCIRACTKLAELRRSYCKRGRRAIHYIRTFINVDYVLLNNQRQELIKRRQEMDFAKHEYANNPTEQKKESCNKAIAKFKEQSDEVFEALGTIQSKKEKHRIELIKVLDEMRKYHNSAAEECFLVCKSKW
;
A
#
# COMPACT_ATOMS: atom_id res chain seq x y z
N MET A 1 -9.24 -8.75 1.96
CA MET A 1 -7.98 -9.42 2.38
C MET A 1 -6.76 -8.58 2.04
N LEU A 2 -6.63 -8.10 0.79
CA LEU A 2 -5.48 -7.30 0.37
C LEU A 2 -5.37 -5.93 1.07
N CYS A 3 -6.48 -5.23 1.32
CA CYS A 3 -6.48 -3.99 2.11
C CYS A 3 -5.92 -4.20 3.52
N LYS A 4 -6.42 -5.23 4.23
CA LYS A 4 -5.91 -5.62 5.56
C LYS A 4 -4.42 -5.98 5.53
N LEU A 5 -3.94 -6.62 4.47
CA LEU A 5 -2.52 -6.92 4.30
C LEU A 5 -1.70 -5.64 4.14
N ALA A 6 -2.14 -4.72 3.27
CA ALA A 6 -1.48 -3.43 3.08
C ALA A 6 -1.43 -2.62 4.38
N GLU A 7 -2.54 -2.52 5.10
CA GLU A 7 -2.62 -1.89 6.43
C GLU A 7 -1.68 -2.54 7.44
N SER A 8 -1.66 -3.88 7.49
CA SER A 8 -0.77 -4.61 8.41
C SER A 8 0.71 -4.32 8.10
N ILE A 9 1.09 -4.29 6.82
CA ILE A 9 2.45 -3.92 6.40
C ILE A 9 2.76 -2.48 6.84
N MET A 10 1.84 -1.54 6.62
CA MET A 10 2.02 -0.15 7.05
C MET A 10 2.15 -0.03 8.58
N HIS A 11 1.36 -0.76 9.37
CA HIS A 11 1.46 -0.76 10.83
C HIS A 11 2.78 -1.35 11.35
N VAL A 12 3.30 -2.39 10.69
CA VAL A 12 4.63 -2.92 11.00
C VAL A 12 5.71 -1.88 10.69
N MET A 13 5.55 -1.15 9.60
CA MET A 13 6.49 -0.12 9.16
C MET A 13 6.37 1.18 9.95
N GLN A 14 5.19 1.55 10.43
CA GLN A 14 4.88 2.78 11.15
C GLN A 14 4.17 2.44 12.46
N GLN A 15 4.94 2.46 13.53
CA GLN A 15 4.51 2.10 14.89
C GLN A 15 3.52 3.11 15.48
N ASN A 16 3.49 4.35 14.99
CA ASN A 16 2.46 5.30 15.38
C ASN A 16 1.19 5.08 14.54
N PRO A 17 0.13 4.46 15.10
CA PRO A 17 -1.07 4.15 14.33
C PRO A 17 -1.80 5.39 13.80
N LYS A 18 -1.58 6.57 14.41
CA LYS A 18 -2.17 7.84 13.94
C LYS A 18 -1.62 8.29 12.60
N LEU A 19 -0.46 7.79 12.20
CA LEU A 19 0.20 8.09 10.93
C LEU A 19 -0.06 7.03 9.86
N VAL A 20 -0.78 5.95 10.21
CA VAL A 20 -1.11 4.88 9.26
C VAL A 20 -2.48 5.20 8.65
N PRO A 21 -2.55 5.51 7.34
CA PRO A 21 -3.81 5.77 6.68
C PRO A 21 -4.51 4.46 6.29
N GLU A 22 -5.76 4.57 5.86
CA GLU A 22 -6.51 3.47 5.25
C GLU A 22 -5.83 2.98 3.95
N ALA A 23 -6.03 1.71 3.60
CA ALA A 23 -5.46 1.16 2.37
C ALA A 23 -5.99 1.84 1.10
N GLU A 24 -7.23 2.33 1.12
CA GLU A 24 -7.90 2.99 -0.01
C GLU A 24 -7.53 4.48 -0.10
N SER A 25 -6.24 4.78 0.12
CA SER A 25 -5.71 6.13 0.15
C SER A 25 -4.40 6.24 -0.61
N LYS A 26 -3.77 7.42 -0.54
CA LYS A 26 -2.41 7.60 -1.04
C LYS A 26 -1.41 6.69 -0.32
N MET A 27 -1.68 6.17 0.88
CA MET A 27 -0.76 5.36 1.69
C MET A 27 0.59 6.06 1.96
N GLU A 28 0.54 7.33 2.37
CA GLU A 28 1.70 8.09 2.86
C GLU A 28 1.69 8.01 4.39
N PHE A 29 2.76 7.46 4.96
CA PHE A 29 2.82 7.10 6.39
C PHE A 29 4.20 7.37 7.00
N GLU A 30 5.06 8.10 6.28
CA GLU A 30 6.33 8.59 6.79
C GLU A 30 6.08 9.54 7.98
N CYS A 31 6.95 9.47 8.99
CA CYS A 31 6.88 10.41 10.10
C CYS A 31 7.25 11.83 9.64
N PRO A 32 6.48 12.87 9.99
CA PRO A 32 6.84 14.25 9.69
C PRO A 32 8.19 14.65 10.31
N LEU A 33 8.80 15.69 9.75
CA LEU A 33 10.01 16.29 10.33
C LEU A 33 9.71 16.79 11.76
N ASN A 34 10.66 16.61 12.67
CA ASN A 34 10.59 17.00 14.07
C ASN A 34 9.50 16.29 14.90
N GLN A 35 8.93 15.20 14.40
CA GLN A 35 7.92 14.40 15.12
C GLN A 35 8.35 12.96 15.36
N ASP A 36 9.52 12.55 14.85
CA ASP A 36 10.03 11.20 15.08
C ASP A 36 10.46 11.05 16.56
N PRO A 37 10.06 9.97 17.26
CA PRO A 37 10.44 9.78 18.66
C PRO A 37 11.95 9.82 18.91
N THR A 38 12.77 9.34 17.98
CA THR A 38 14.23 9.35 18.11
C THR A 38 14.79 10.76 17.90
N GLU A 39 14.20 11.55 17.02
CA GLU A 39 14.55 12.97 16.84
C GLU A 39 14.21 13.80 18.09
N LEU A 40 13.02 13.59 18.67
CA LEU A 40 12.61 14.24 19.91
C LEU A 40 13.49 13.84 21.11
N LEU A 41 13.95 12.58 21.15
CA LEU A 41 14.92 12.12 22.13
C LEU A 41 16.26 12.85 21.95
N GLY A 42 16.74 12.99 20.72
CA GLY A 42 17.98 13.73 20.41
C GLY A 42 17.94 15.17 20.90
N VAL A 43 16.83 15.89 20.67
CA VAL A 43 16.64 17.26 21.18
C VAL A 43 16.67 17.31 22.70
N SER A 44 16.04 16.32 23.36
CA SER A 44 16.01 16.24 24.82
C SER A 44 17.41 15.96 25.41
N LEU A 45 18.19 15.08 24.76
CA LEU A 45 19.57 14.79 25.13
C LEU A 45 20.48 16.01 24.97
N GLU A 46 20.29 16.79 23.90
CA GLU A 46 21.02 18.04 23.67
C GLU A 46 20.79 19.04 24.81
N ALA A 47 19.53 19.23 25.22
CA ALA A 47 19.17 20.13 26.32
C ALA A 47 19.76 19.71 27.68
N MET A 48 20.07 18.43 27.87
CA MET A 48 20.64 17.93 29.12
C MET A 48 22.16 18.05 29.20
N ARG A 49 22.86 18.35 28.11
CA ARG A 49 24.35 18.33 28.06
C ARG A 49 25.00 19.16 29.17
N GLU A 50 24.47 20.35 29.43
CA GLU A 50 25.02 21.27 30.43
C GLU A 50 24.97 20.70 31.86
N ASN A 51 24.01 19.80 32.12
CA ASN A 51 23.84 19.17 33.42
C ASN A 51 24.79 17.97 33.64
N PHE A 52 25.43 17.46 32.59
CA PHE A 52 26.26 16.25 32.63
C PHE A 52 27.64 16.45 31.96
N PRO A 53 28.48 17.36 32.49
CA PRO A 53 29.77 17.72 31.87
C PRO A 53 30.74 16.53 31.74
N ALA A 54 30.69 15.58 32.67
CA ALA A 54 31.52 14.36 32.62
C ALA A 54 31.13 13.39 31.49
N HIS A 55 29.90 13.50 30.95
CA HIS A 55 29.34 12.55 29.99
C HIS A 55 29.08 13.18 28.61
N ILE A 56 29.58 14.40 28.34
CA ILE A 56 29.35 15.11 27.08
C ILE A 56 29.70 14.24 25.86
N SER A 57 30.84 13.54 25.89
CA SER A 57 31.26 12.68 24.78
C SER A 57 30.28 11.52 24.53
N ALA A 58 29.76 10.89 25.59
CA ALA A 58 28.75 9.84 25.46
C ALA A 58 27.43 10.39 24.93
N LEU A 59 26.99 11.54 25.44
CA LEU A 59 25.78 12.23 24.99
C LEU A 59 25.86 12.60 23.51
N GLU A 60 27.00 13.08 23.03
CA GLU A 60 27.22 13.36 21.60
C GLU A 60 27.03 12.15 20.71
N VAL A 61 27.52 10.98 21.14
CA VAL A 61 27.30 9.72 20.39
C VAL A 61 25.81 9.37 20.38
N CYS A 62 25.12 9.49 21.52
CA CYS A 62 23.69 9.23 21.60
C CYS A 62 22.87 10.16 20.70
N ILE A 63 23.20 11.45 20.68
CA ILE A 63 22.49 12.47 19.88
C ILE A 63 22.70 12.20 18.39
N ARG A 64 23.93 11.89 17.97
CA ARG A 64 24.22 11.49 16.58
C ARG A 64 23.45 10.23 16.19
N ALA A 65 23.42 9.22 17.06
CA ALA A 65 22.66 7.98 16.81
C ALA A 65 21.16 8.26 16.69
N CYS A 66 20.60 9.14 17.54
CA CYS A 66 19.20 9.57 17.45
C CYS A 66 18.88 10.19 16.07
N THR A 67 19.73 11.10 15.58
CA THR A 67 19.56 11.68 14.23
C THR A 67 19.62 10.60 13.14
N LYS A 68 20.59 9.69 13.22
CA LYS A 68 20.75 8.62 12.22
C LYS A 68 19.59 7.63 12.22
N LEU A 69 19.10 7.24 13.39
CA LEU A 69 17.93 6.37 13.53
C LEU A 69 16.67 7.02 12.95
N ALA A 70 16.44 8.32 13.18
CA ALA A 70 15.33 9.06 12.59
C ALA A 70 15.41 9.08 11.05
N GLU A 71 16.60 9.34 10.49
CA GLU A 71 16.84 9.30 9.04
C GLU A 71 16.57 7.92 8.45
N LEU A 72 17.10 6.86 9.08
CA LEU A 72 16.90 5.47 8.69
C LEU A 72 15.42 5.11 8.72
N ARG A 73 14.68 5.53 9.76
CA ARG A 73 13.26 5.27 9.94
C ARG A 73 12.42 5.90 8.83
N ARG A 74 12.62 7.20 8.54
CA ARG A 74 11.92 7.88 7.45
C ARG A 74 12.20 7.23 6.09
N SER A 75 13.47 6.89 5.84
CA SER A 75 13.89 6.21 4.62
C SER A 75 13.26 4.83 4.48
N TYR A 76 13.19 4.06 5.56
CA TYR A 76 12.54 2.76 5.63
C TYR A 76 11.04 2.84 5.33
N CYS A 77 10.29 3.77 5.94
CA CYS A 77 8.87 3.97 5.61
C CYS A 77 8.68 4.32 4.13
N LYS A 78 9.51 5.23 3.59
CA LYS A 78 9.45 5.65 2.18
C LYS A 78 9.75 4.50 1.21
N ARG A 79 10.78 3.69 1.50
CA ARG A 79 11.14 2.52 0.68
C ARG A 79 10.11 1.40 0.80
N GLY A 80 9.56 1.19 2.00
CA GLY A 80 8.46 0.27 2.25
C GLY A 80 7.20 0.62 1.46
N ARG A 81 6.79 1.89 1.49
CA ARG A 81 5.70 2.44 0.65
C ARG A 81 5.91 2.19 -0.84
N ARG A 82 7.16 2.31 -1.33
CA ARG A 82 7.52 2.01 -2.72
C ARG A 82 7.50 0.50 -3.01
N ALA A 83 7.86 -0.32 -2.02
CA ALA A 83 7.90 -1.76 -2.16
C ALA A 83 6.51 -2.39 -2.35
N ILE A 84 5.44 -1.75 -1.88
CA ILE A 84 4.04 -2.19 -2.05
C ILE A 84 3.29 -1.46 -3.18
N HIS A 85 4.00 -0.99 -4.20
CA HIS A 85 3.42 -0.16 -5.27
C HIS A 85 2.28 -0.86 -6.02
N TYR A 86 2.48 -2.09 -6.50
CA TYR A 86 1.49 -2.86 -7.25
C TYR A 86 0.32 -3.31 -6.36
N ILE A 87 0.56 -3.59 -5.08
CA ILE A 87 -0.53 -3.82 -4.10
C ILE A 87 -1.38 -2.54 -4.00
N ARG A 88 -0.77 -1.38 -3.80
CA ARG A 88 -1.47 -0.09 -3.71
C ARG A 88 -2.25 0.24 -4.99
N THR A 89 -1.62 0.08 -6.15
CA THR A 89 -2.25 0.30 -7.46
C THR A 89 -3.41 -0.66 -7.68
N PHE A 90 -3.26 -1.92 -7.26
CA PHE A 90 -4.33 -2.89 -7.40
C PHE A 90 -5.56 -2.51 -6.59
N ILE A 91 -5.37 -2.14 -5.32
CA ILE A 91 -6.46 -1.72 -4.42
C ILE A 91 -7.19 -0.49 -4.98
N ASN A 92 -6.45 0.54 -5.36
CA ASN A 92 -7.01 1.85 -5.67
C ASN A 92 -7.44 2.03 -7.14
N VAL A 93 -6.93 1.20 -8.05
CA VAL A 93 -7.17 1.36 -9.50
C VAL A 93 -7.73 0.08 -10.10
N ASP A 94 -6.98 -1.02 -10.05
CA ASP A 94 -7.36 -2.23 -10.77
C ASP A 94 -8.66 -2.84 -10.25
N TYR A 95 -8.83 -2.88 -8.93
CA TYR A 95 -10.01 -3.44 -8.30
C TYR A 95 -11.26 -2.60 -8.58
N VAL A 96 -11.12 -1.27 -8.58
CA VAL A 96 -12.20 -0.34 -8.93
C VAL A 96 -12.64 -0.58 -10.39
N LEU A 97 -11.68 -0.69 -11.31
CA LEU A 97 -11.97 -0.97 -12.71
C LEU A 97 -12.68 -2.32 -12.89
N LEU A 98 -12.16 -3.39 -12.28
CA LEU A 98 -12.76 -4.72 -12.33
C LEU A 98 -14.18 -4.73 -11.76
N ASN A 99 -14.41 -4.00 -10.67
CA ASN A 99 -15.74 -3.87 -10.09
C ASN A 99 -16.69 -3.12 -11.05
N ASN A 100 -16.24 -2.04 -11.69
CA ASN A 100 -17.05 -1.31 -12.66
C ASN A 100 -17.41 -2.19 -13.87
N GLN A 101 -16.45 -2.92 -14.43
CA GLN A 101 -16.70 -3.87 -15.53
C GLN A 101 -17.69 -4.97 -15.10
N ARG A 102 -17.58 -5.48 -13.87
CA ARG A 102 -18.53 -6.46 -13.31
C ARG A 102 -19.94 -5.88 -13.21
N GLN A 103 -20.10 -4.65 -12.74
CA GLN A 103 -21.42 -4.02 -12.64
C GLN A 103 -22.04 -3.79 -14.02
N GLU A 104 -21.24 -3.33 -14.99
CA GLU A 104 -21.70 -3.15 -16.36
C GLU A 104 -22.10 -4.49 -17.01
N LEU A 105 -21.33 -5.56 -16.79
CA LEU A 105 -21.70 -6.91 -17.27
C LEU A 105 -23.03 -7.39 -16.70
N ILE A 106 -23.28 -7.15 -15.40
CA ILE A 106 -24.56 -7.49 -14.75
C ILE A 106 -25.71 -6.72 -15.40
N LYS A 107 -25.52 -5.42 -15.66
CA LYS A 107 -26.51 -4.57 -16.33
C LYS A 107 -26.78 -5.07 -17.75
N ARG A 108 -25.74 -5.35 -18.54
CA ARG A 108 -25.89 -5.89 -19.91
C ARG A 108 -26.59 -7.24 -19.94
N ARG A 109 -26.36 -8.09 -18.94
CA ARG A 109 -27.08 -9.36 -18.78
C ARG A 109 -28.57 -9.11 -18.59
N GLN A 110 -28.95 -8.18 -17.70
CA GLN A 110 -30.35 -7.83 -17.44
C GLN A 110 -31.03 -7.24 -18.69
N GLU A 111 -30.35 -6.35 -19.42
CA GLU A 111 -30.84 -5.79 -20.69
C GLU A 111 -31.07 -6.89 -21.74
N MET A 112 -30.13 -7.84 -21.86
CA MET A 112 -30.25 -8.99 -22.75
C MET A 112 -31.41 -9.90 -22.36
N ASP A 113 -31.55 -10.24 -21.08
CA ASP A 113 -32.62 -11.11 -20.58
C ASP A 113 -34.00 -10.48 -20.82
N PHE A 114 -34.13 -9.17 -20.61
CA PHE A 114 -35.34 -8.41 -20.92
C PHE A 114 -35.68 -8.45 -22.42
N ALA A 115 -34.70 -8.17 -23.29
CA ALA A 115 -34.91 -8.17 -24.74
C ALA A 115 -35.29 -9.57 -25.28
N LYS A 116 -34.69 -10.63 -24.71
CA LYS A 116 -35.07 -12.03 -25.02
C LYS A 116 -36.50 -12.32 -24.63
N HIS A 117 -36.91 -11.90 -23.44
CA HIS A 117 -38.27 -12.07 -22.96
C HIS A 117 -39.30 -11.31 -23.81
N GLU A 118 -39.01 -10.05 -24.18
CA GLU A 118 -39.90 -9.25 -25.04
C GLU A 118 -40.07 -9.85 -26.44
N TYR A 119 -39.00 -10.39 -27.02
CA TYR A 119 -39.04 -11.07 -28.31
C TYR A 119 -39.81 -12.39 -28.23
N ALA A 120 -39.59 -13.20 -27.19
CA ALA A 120 -40.28 -14.46 -26.97
C ALA A 120 -41.81 -14.28 -26.83
N ASN A 121 -42.25 -13.20 -26.15
CA ASN A 121 -43.66 -12.92 -25.95
C ASN A 121 -44.36 -12.32 -27.17
N ASN A 122 -43.66 -11.53 -27.98
CA ASN A 122 -44.22 -10.94 -29.20
C ASN A 122 -43.13 -10.79 -30.26
N PRO A 123 -42.95 -11.81 -31.12
CA PRO A 123 -41.87 -11.85 -32.09
C PRO A 123 -42.12 -10.85 -33.24
N THR A 124 -41.39 -9.73 -33.22
CA THR A 124 -41.32 -8.77 -34.33
C THR A 124 -39.88 -8.60 -34.79
N GLU A 125 -39.66 -8.21 -36.05
CA GLU A 125 -38.30 -7.99 -36.56
C GLU A 125 -37.55 -6.88 -35.80
N GLN A 126 -38.26 -5.82 -35.38
CA GLN A 126 -37.68 -4.77 -34.53
C GLN A 126 -37.18 -5.33 -33.17
N LYS A 127 -37.96 -6.22 -32.55
CA LYS A 127 -37.58 -6.85 -31.27
C LYS A 127 -36.46 -7.87 -31.43
N LYS A 128 -36.43 -8.58 -32.55
CA LYS A 128 -35.32 -9.47 -32.93
C LYS A 128 -34.01 -8.70 -33.09
N GLU A 129 -34.05 -7.56 -33.77
CA GLU A 129 -32.88 -6.68 -33.91
C GLU A 129 -32.41 -6.14 -32.55
N SER A 130 -33.34 -5.68 -31.71
CA SER A 130 -33.04 -5.25 -30.33
C SER A 130 -32.40 -6.35 -29.50
N CYS A 131 -32.93 -7.58 -29.57
CA CYS A 131 -32.39 -8.75 -28.89
C CYS A 131 -30.96 -9.09 -29.37
N ASN A 132 -30.74 -9.13 -30.69
CA ASN A 132 -29.42 -9.37 -31.26
C ASN A 132 -28.39 -8.32 -30.82
N LYS A 133 -28.80 -7.04 -30.78
CA LYS A 133 -27.95 -5.94 -30.29
C LYS A 133 -27.60 -6.08 -28.81
N ALA A 134 -28.55 -6.49 -27.98
CA ALA A 134 -28.30 -6.73 -26.56
C ALA A 134 -27.36 -7.93 -26.32
N ILE A 135 -27.51 -9.01 -27.09
CA ILE A 135 -26.60 -10.17 -27.07
C ILE A 135 -25.18 -9.74 -27.47
N ALA A 136 -25.04 -8.97 -28.54
CA ALA A 136 -23.73 -8.50 -29.00
C ALA A 136 -23.01 -7.66 -27.92
N LYS A 137 -23.71 -6.71 -27.30
CA LYS A 137 -23.15 -5.89 -26.20
C LYS A 137 -22.78 -6.69 -24.97
N PHE A 138 -23.61 -7.67 -24.60
CA PHE A 138 -23.29 -8.56 -23.48
C PHE A 138 -22.04 -9.38 -23.77
N LYS A 139 -21.90 -9.91 -24.99
CA LYS A 139 -20.72 -10.66 -25.42
C LYS A 139 -19.47 -9.79 -25.39
N GLU A 140 -19.52 -8.60 -25.97
CA GLU A 140 -18.43 -7.62 -25.95
C GLU A 140 -17.96 -7.33 -24.51
N GLN A 141 -18.90 -6.98 -23.62
CA GLN A 141 -18.56 -6.71 -22.22
C GLN A 141 -18.02 -7.95 -21.49
N SER A 142 -18.52 -9.14 -21.83
CA SER A 142 -18.05 -10.41 -21.28
C SER A 142 -16.60 -10.67 -21.68
N ASP A 143 -16.27 -10.47 -22.96
CA ASP A 143 -14.91 -10.67 -23.49
C ASP A 143 -13.91 -9.73 -22.80
N GLU A 144 -14.27 -8.44 -22.61
CA GLU A 144 -13.45 -7.49 -21.84
C GLU A 144 -13.21 -7.92 -20.39
N VAL A 145 -14.25 -8.43 -19.71
CA VAL A 145 -14.14 -8.91 -18.33
C VAL A 145 -13.22 -10.13 -18.27
N PHE A 146 -13.36 -11.08 -19.20
CA PHE A 146 -12.51 -12.27 -19.23
C PHE A 146 -11.05 -11.94 -19.53
N GLU A 147 -10.78 -10.99 -20.42
CA GLU A 147 -9.43 -10.50 -20.68
C GLU A 147 -8.82 -9.89 -19.41
N ALA A 148 -9.56 -9.01 -18.72
CA ALA A 148 -9.11 -8.39 -17.48
C ALA A 148 -8.83 -9.44 -16.38
N LEU A 149 -9.71 -10.44 -16.23
CA LEU A 149 -9.53 -11.55 -15.29
C LEU A 149 -8.29 -12.40 -15.64
N GLY A 150 -7.99 -12.58 -16.93
CA GLY A 150 -6.80 -13.28 -17.40
C GLY A 150 -5.49 -12.66 -16.89
N THR A 151 -5.47 -11.35 -16.60
CA THR A 151 -4.28 -10.67 -16.07
C THR A 151 -4.04 -10.86 -14.58
N ILE A 152 -5.04 -11.36 -13.82
CA ILE A 152 -4.98 -11.43 -12.34
C ILE A 152 -3.81 -12.27 -11.85
N GLN A 153 -3.51 -13.38 -12.53
CA GLN A 153 -2.42 -14.27 -12.12
C GLN A 153 -1.06 -13.57 -12.18
N SER A 154 -0.83 -12.75 -13.21
CA SER A 154 0.38 -11.92 -13.33
C SER A 154 0.45 -10.84 -12.23
N LYS A 155 -0.68 -10.21 -11.90
CA LYS A 155 -0.74 -9.22 -10.81
C LYS A 155 -0.44 -9.85 -9.44
N LYS A 156 -0.99 -11.04 -9.17
CA LYS A 156 -0.72 -11.83 -7.96
C LYS A 156 0.78 -12.14 -7.81
N GLU A 157 1.44 -12.49 -8.90
CA GLU A 157 2.88 -12.75 -8.91
C GLU A 157 3.69 -11.50 -8.55
N LYS A 158 3.31 -10.33 -9.10
CA LYS A 158 3.91 -9.05 -8.72
C LYS A 158 3.74 -8.77 -7.23
N HIS A 159 2.54 -8.98 -6.67
CA HIS A 159 2.29 -8.82 -5.24
C HIS A 159 3.20 -9.72 -4.38
N ARG A 160 3.43 -10.97 -4.80
CA ARG A 160 4.36 -11.88 -4.10
C ARG A 160 5.77 -11.30 -4.03
N ILE A 161 6.28 -10.80 -5.16
CA ILE A 161 7.61 -10.19 -5.24
C ILE A 161 7.70 -8.94 -4.35
N GLU A 162 6.63 -8.15 -4.27
CA GLU A 162 6.57 -6.98 -3.38
C GLU A 162 6.67 -7.33 -1.91
N LEU A 163 6.04 -8.43 -1.46
CA LEU A 163 6.17 -8.89 -0.08
C LEU A 163 7.63 -9.26 0.25
N ILE A 164 8.35 -9.88 -0.68
CA ILE A 164 9.78 -10.18 -0.50
C ILE A 164 10.59 -8.88 -0.39
N LYS A 165 10.28 -7.87 -1.21
CA LYS A 165 10.94 -6.55 -1.13
C LYS A 165 10.68 -5.86 0.20
N VAL A 166 9.46 -5.94 0.72
CA VAL A 166 9.11 -5.41 2.06
C VAL A 166 9.99 -6.05 3.13
N LEU A 167 10.12 -7.38 3.12
CA LEU A 167 10.97 -8.11 4.07
C LEU A 167 12.46 -7.75 3.94
N ASP A 168 12.94 -7.55 2.71
CA ASP A 168 14.32 -7.12 2.47
C ASP A 168 14.57 -5.70 3.01
N GLU A 169 13.64 -4.77 2.79
CA GLU A 169 13.73 -3.41 3.35
C GLU A 169 13.64 -3.40 4.88
N MET A 170 12.82 -4.27 5.48
CA MET A 170 12.79 -4.51 6.92
C MET A 170 14.15 -4.95 7.45
N ARG A 171 14.74 -5.98 6.83
CA ARG A 171 16.05 -6.51 7.21
C ARG A 171 17.13 -5.43 7.14
N LYS A 172 17.21 -4.69 6.04
CA LYS A 172 18.18 -3.60 5.86
C LYS A 172 18.05 -2.54 6.94
N TYR A 173 16.81 -2.10 7.22
CA TYR A 173 16.54 -1.11 8.26
C TYR A 173 17.02 -1.60 9.64
N HIS A 174 16.64 -2.81 10.04
CA HIS A 174 16.99 -3.33 11.35
C HIS A 174 18.49 -3.57 11.52
N ASN A 175 19.20 -4.01 10.47
CA ASN A 175 20.65 -4.16 10.51
C ASN A 175 21.34 -2.80 10.70
N SER A 176 21.01 -1.80 9.88
CA SER A 176 21.59 -0.45 10.01
C SER A 176 21.23 0.21 11.33
N ALA A 177 20.00 0.04 11.82
CA ALA A 177 19.61 0.57 13.13
C ALA A 177 20.39 -0.11 14.28
N ALA A 178 20.64 -1.42 14.19
CA ALA A 178 21.43 -2.14 15.18
C ALA A 178 22.89 -1.66 15.20
N GLU A 179 23.48 -1.35 14.04
CA GLU A 179 24.82 -0.77 13.95
C GLU A 179 24.92 0.57 14.69
N GLU A 180 23.96 1.48 14.47
CA GLU A 180 23.90 2.77 15.18
C GLU A 180 23.74 2.59 16.70
N CYS A 181 22.87 1.67 17.13
CA CYS A 181 22.69 1.36 18.55
C CYS A 181 23.98 0.77 19.18
N PHE A 182 24.72 -0.04 18.45
CA PHE A 182 25.96 -0.64 18.94
C PHE A 182 27.08 0.39 19.16
N LEU A 183 27.10 1.46 18.36
CA LEU A 183 28.01 2.60 18.59
C LEU A 183 27.74 3.25 19.95
N VAL A 184 26.46 3.44 20.30
CA VAL A 184 26.05 3.98 21.60
C VAL A 184 26.48 3.06 22.75
N CYS A 185 26.30 1.75 22.62
CA CYS A 185 26.69 0.79 23.65
C CYS A 185 28.20 0.76 23.93
N LYS A 186 29.03 1.14 22.96
CA LYS A 186 30.48 1.22 23.11
C LYS A 186 30.97 2.53 23.73
N SER A 187 30.10 3.52 23.84
CA SER A 187 30.44 4.80 24.46
C SER A 187 30.83 4.60 25.92
N LYS A 188 31.89 5.29 26.34
CA LYS A 188 32.27 5.34 27.75
C LYS A 188 31.42 6.41 28.42
N TRP A 189 30.61 5.95 29.38
CA TRP A 189 29.83 6.79 30.27
C TRP A 189 30.70 7.17 31.46
#